data_AF-A0A318SYR4-F1
#
_entry.id   AF-A0A318SYR4-F1
#
_cell.length_a   1.000
_cell.length_b   1.000
_cell.length_c   1.000
_cell.angle_alpha   90.00
_cell.angle_beta   90.00
_cell.angle_gamma   90.00
#
_symmetry.space_group_name_H-M   'P 1'
#
loop_
_entity.id
_entity.type
_entity.pdbx_description
1 polymer ?
#
loop_
_entity_poly.entity_id
_entity_poly.type
_entity_poly.pdbx_seq_one_letter_code
_entity_poly.pdbx_strand_id
1 'polypeptide(L)' 'MTGFRLWLGLAGLLILAGVALPYAVLPGRGGAWDVVLVWSAFGVLVIALIATAVLRWRG' A
#
# COMPACT_ATOMS: atom_id res chain seq x y z
N MET A 1 11.24 17.82 -9.33
CA MET A 1 10.26 18.00 -8.21
C MET A 1 8.98 17.19 -8.40
N THR A 2 8.35 17.19 -9.58
CA THR A 2 7.04 16.54 -9.84
C THR A 2 7.00 15.06 -9.46
N GLY A 3 7.97 14.26 -9.88
CA GLY A 3 7.98 12.83 -9.53
C GLY A 3 8.12 12.56 -8.02
N PHE A 4 8.80 13.44 -7.28
CA PHE A 4 8.91 13.31 -5.81
C PHE A 4 7.57 13.62 -5.12
N ARG A 5 6.89 14.69 -5.55
CA ARG A 5 5.54 15.03 -5.05
C ARG A 5 4.52 13.92 -5.37
N LEU A 6 4.61 13.33 -6.56
CA LEU A 6 3.74 12.22 -6.96
C LEU A 6 4.01 10.97 -6.11
N TRP A 7 5.27 10.63 -5.87
CA TRP A 7 5.64 9.53 -4.97
C TRP A 7 5.15 9.77 -3.53
N LEU A 8 5.30 10.99 -3.00
CA LEU A 8 4.75 11.39 -1.70
C LEU A 8 3.23 11.24 -1.64
N GLY A 9 2.52 11.65 -2.69
CA GLY A 9 1.07 11.48 -2.80
C GLY A 9 0.66 10.01 -2.77
N LEU A 10 1.36 9.15 -3.51
CA LEU A 10 1.13 7.70 -3.51
C LEU A 10 1.43 7.08 -2.14
N ALA A 11 2.50 7.50 -1.47
CA ALA A 11 2.83 7.06 -0.12
C ALA A 11 1.74 7.44 0.88
N GLY A 12 1.27 8.69 0.84
CA GLY A 12 0.17 9.16 1.68
C GLY A 12 -1.13 8.37 1.43
N LEU A 13 -1.48 8.14 0.17
CA LEU A 13 -2.63 7.31 -0.19
C LEU A 13 -2.51 5.88 0.32
N LEU A 14 -1.32 5.28 0.24
CA LEU A 14 -1.07 3.93 0.72
C LEU A 14 -1.20 3.83 2.25
N ILE A 15 -0.73 4.85 2.97
CA ILE A 15 -0.91 4.95 4.43
C ILE A 15 -2.39 5.04 4.78
N LEU A 16 -3.14 5.94 4.13
CA LEU A 16 -4.58 6.09 4.34
C LEU A 16 -5.33 4.80 4.01
N ALA A 17 -4.94 4.12 2.92
CA ALA A 17 -5.50 2.83 2.54
C ALA A 17 -5.24 1.78 3.63
N GLY A 18 -4.03 1.69 4.19
CA GLY A 18 -3.71 0.75 5.26
C GLY A 18 -4.55 0.95 6.53
N VAL A 19 -4.93 2.19 6.82
CA VAL A 19 -5.85 2.52 7.94
C VAL A 19 -7.29 2.16 7.59
N ALA A 20 -7.76 2.48 6.37
CA ALA A 20 -9.15 2.30 5.97
C ALA A 20 -9.52 0.86 5.60
N LEU A 21 -8.59 0.11 4.98
CA LEU A 21 -8.80 -1.24 4.48
C LEU A 21 -9.44 -2.21 5.49
N PRO A 22 -8.98 -2.32 6.74
CA PRO A 22 -9.58 -3.26 7.69
C PRO A 22 -11.06 -2.94 7.98
N TYR A 23 -11.43 -1.66 8.00
CA TYR A 23 -12.81 -1.25 8.29
C TYR A 23 -13.72 -1.33 7.05
N ALA A 24 -13.15 -1.14 5.86
CA ALA A 24 -13.90 -1.14 4.60
C ALA A 24 -14.07 -2.53 3.98
N VAL A 25 -13.01 -3.37 4.02
CA VAL A 25 -12.92 -4.63 3.26
C VAL A 25 -13.05 -5.86 4.17
N LEU A 26 -12.70 -5.74 5.45
CA LEU A 26 -12.78 -6.82 6.43
C LEU A 26 -13.84 -6.53 7.52
N PRO A 27 -15.12 -6.25 7.21
CA PRO A 27 -16.13 -5.97 8.22
C PRO A 27 -16.49 -7.26 8.98
N GLY A 28 -15.71 -7.60 10.02
CA GLY A 28 -16.02 -8.57 11.09
C GLY A 28 -16.38 -10.01 10.69
N ARG A 29 -16.44 -10.34 9.39
CA ARG A 29 -17.00 -11.60 8.84
C ARG A 29 -16.09 -12.29 7.82
N GLY A 30 -14.94 -11.69 7.49
CA GLY A 30 -13.96 -12.29 6.58
C GLY A 30 -13.29 -13.52 7.21
N GLY A 31 -13.18 -14.60 6.46
CA GLY A 31 -12.45 -15.79 6.89
C GLY A 31 -10.96 -15.50 7.05
N ALA A 32 -10.22 -16.37 7.74
CA ALA A 32 -8.77 -16.20 7.94
C ALA A 32 -8.00 -15.99 6.61
N TRP A 33 -8.45 -16.64 5.54
CA TRP A 33 -7.87 -16.49 4.20
C TRP A 33 -8.11 -15.11 3.57
N ASP A 34 -9.25 -14.47 3.82
CA ASP A 34 -9.53 -13.12 3.31
C ASP A 34 -8.57 -12.11 3.92
N VAL A 35 -8.31 -12.24 5.23
CA VAL A 35 -7.35 -11.41 5.96
C VAL A 35 -5.95 -11.58 5.36
N VAL A 36 -5.51 -12.83 5.15
CA VAL A 36 -4.20 -13.13 4.57
C VAL A 36 -4.06 -12.55 3.17
N LEU A 37 -5.06 -12.75 2.30
CA LEU A 37 -5.05 -12.22 0.93
C LEU A 37 -4.98 -10.70 0.90
N VAL A 38 -5.82 -10.04 1.69
CA VAL A 38 -5.89 -8.57 1.75
C VAL A 38 -4.54 -7.98 2.19
N TRP A 39 -3.97 -8.48 3.28
CA TRP A 39 -2.71 -7.95 3.78
C TRP A 39 -1.52 -8.32 2.90
N SER A 40 -1.55 -9.49 2.25
CA SER A 40 -0.52 -9.87 1.27
C SER A 40 -0.54 -8.94 0.06
N ALA A 41 -1.71 -8.67 -0.51
CA ALA A 41 -1.87 -7.74 -1.63
C ALA A 41 -1.43 -6.32 -1.26
N PHE A 42 -1.81 -5.85 -0.07
CA PHE A 42 -1.37 -4.55 0.44
C PHE A 42 0.16 -4.50 0.62
N GLY A 43 0.77 -5.55 1.19
CA GLY A 43 2.22 -5.67 1.33
C GLY A 43 2.96 -5.58 0.00
N VAL A 44 2.45 -6.24 -1.05
CA VAL A 44 3.02 -6.14 -2.41
C VAL A 44 2.99 -4.70 -2.94
N LEU A 45 1.92 -3.95 -2.70
CA LEU A 45 1.84 -2.54 -3.09
C LEU A 45 2.88 -1.67 -2.35
N VAL A 46 3.09 -1.91 -1.06
CA VAL A 46 4.14 -1.24 -0.26
C VAL A 46 5.52 -1.54 -0.84
N ILE A 47 5.82 -2.80 -1.11
CA ILE A 47 7.10 -3.22 -1.69
C ILE A 47 7.32 -2.55 -3.05
N ALA A 48 6.31 -2.51 -3.92
CA ALA A 48 6.40 -1.86 -5.23
C ALA A 48 6.67 -0.35 -5.09
N LEU A 49 6.02 0.33 -4.15
CA LEU A 49 6.24 1.75 -3.90
C LEU A 49 7.68 2.02 -3.39
N ILE A 50 8.21 1.14 -2.55
CA ILE A 50 9.60 1.24 -2.07
C ILE A 50 10.58 0.95 -3.21
N ALA A 51 10.35 -0.13 -3.98
CA ALA A 51 11.22 -0.51 -5.09
C ALA A 51 11.32 0.60 -6.14
N THR A 52 10.20 1.25 -6.47
CA THR A 52 10.19 2.41 -7.39
C THR A 52 10.95 3.62 -6.85
N ALA A 53 10.91 3.88 -5.54
CA ALA A 53 11.77 4.90 -4.94
C ALA A 53 13.26 4.53 -5.05
N VAL A 54 13.62 3.30 -4.69
CA VAL A 54 15.01 2.81 -4.70
C VAL A 54 15.59 2.85 -6.11
N LEU A 55 14.85 2.36 -7.11
CA LEU A 55 15.29 2.38 -8.50
C LEU A 55 15.49 3.81 -9.01
N ARG A 56 14.61 4.73 -8.61
CA ARG A 56 14.69 6.13 -9.06
C ARG A 56 15.81 6.92 -8.39
N TRP A 57 16.29 6.50 -7.23
CA TRP A 57 17.38 7.19 -6.51
C TRP A 57 18.75 6.59 -6.82
N ARG A 58 18.79 5.46 -7.53
CA ARG A 58 20.03 4.84 -8.05
C ARG A 58 20.38 5.28 -9.47
N GLY A 59 19.49 5.97 -10.18
CA GLY A 59 19.66 6.41 -11.56
C GLY A 59 19.93 7.90 -11.69
#